data_AF-A0A3D4ZYM2-F1
#
_entry.id   AF-A0A3D4ZYM2-F1
#
_cell.length_a   1.000
_cell.length_b   1.000
_cell.length_c   1.000
_cell.angle_alpha   90.00
_cell.angle_beta   90.00
_cell.angle_gamma   90.00
#
_symmetry.space_group_name_H-M   'P 1'
#
loop_
_entity.id
_entity.type
_entity.pdbx_description
1 polymer ?
#
loop_
_entity_poly.entity_id
_entity_poly.type
_entity_poly.pdbx_seq_one_letter_code
_entity_poly.pdbx_strand_id
1 'polypeptide(L)'
;MAKLLAHLPNFFRLYWRLLRDPRVGLPAKAVLLAGVAYLVIPADVLPDLFPWGTGFLDDAVVVTLALKGFIWLAPRQVVEEHVRLIDQAR
;
A
#
# COMPACT_ATOMS: atom_id res chain seq x y z
N MET A 1 -1.04 -19.38 10.33
CA MET A 1 -0.87 -18.71 9.02
C MET A 1 -2.19 -18.49 8.26
N ALA A 2 -3.13 -19.45 8.22
CA ALA A 2 -4.41 -19.31 7.52
C ALA A 2 -5.31 -18.12 7.95
N LYS A 3 -5.31 -17.74 9.24
CA LYS A 3 -6.05 -16.55 9.71
C LYS A 3 -5.54 -15.25 9.08
N LEU A 4 -4.23 -15.11 8.86
CA LEU A 4 -3.64 -13.92 8.25
C LEU A 4 -4.07 -13.80 6.77
N LEU A 5 -4.10 -14.93 6.07
CA LEU A 5 -4.57 -15.03 4.69
C LEU A 5 -6.06 -14.68 4.56
N ALA A 6 -6.87 -15.06 5.55
CA ALA A 6 -8.29 -14.71 5.60
C ALA A 6 -8.54 -13.19 5.76
N HIS A 7 -7.54 -12.42 6.22
CA HIS A 7 -7.64 -10.96 6.39
C HIS A 7 -7.06 -10.17 5.20
N LEU A 8 -6.34 -10.80 4.27
CA LEU A 8 -5.85 -10.15 3.03
C LEU A 8 -6.95 -9.38 2.26
N PRO A 9 -8.17 -9.93 2.08
CA PRO A 9 -9.26 -9.22 1.41
C PRO A 9 -9.69 -7.96 2.18
N ASN A 10 -9.61 -7.98 3.51
CA ASN A 10 -9.95 -6.84 4.36
C ASN A 10 -8.93 -5.72 4.23
N PHE A 11 -7.64 -6.07 4.18
CA PHE A 11 -6.59 -5.09 3.93
C PHE A 11 -6.80 -4.42 2.58
N PHE A 12 -6.99 -5.19 1.50
CA PHE A 12 -7.24 -4.61 0.18
C PHE A 12 -8.45 -3.66 0.18
N ARG A 13 -9.57 -4.07 0.80
CA ARG A 13 -10.75 -3.21 0.97
C ARG A 13 -10.46 -1.93 1.76
N LEU A 14 -9.64 -2.02 2.82
CA LEU A 14 -9.26 -0.86 3.63
C LEU A 14 -8.45 0.15 2.82
N TYR A 15 -7.38 -0.29 2.15
CA TYR A 15 -6.55 0.57 1.31
C TYR A 15 -7.38 1.21 0.18
N TRP A 16 -8.27 0.43 -0.45
CA TRP A 16 -9.15 0.93 -1.51
C TRP A 16 -10.14 1.98 -1.02
N ARG A 17 -10.79 1.76 0.13
CA ARG A 17 -11.72 2.73 0.73
C ARG A 17 -11.00 4.01 1.12
N LEU A 18 -9.85 3.90 1.78
CA LEU A 18 -9.03 5.06 2.15
C LEU A 18 -8.55 5.85 0.94
N LEU A 19 -8.15 5.19 -0.15
CA LEU A 19 -7.70 5.86 -1.37
C LEU A 19 -8.81 6.72 -2.00
N ARG A 20 -10.07 6.28 -1.89
CA ARG A 20 -11.25 7.01 -2.41
C ARG A 20 -11.83 8.02 -1.42
N ASP A 21 -11.43 7.96 -0.16
CA ASP A 21 -11.93 8.88 0.87
C ASP A 21 -11.40 10.30 0.62
N PRO A 22 -12.27 11.33 0.56
CA PRO A 22 -11.85 12.72 0.35
C PRO A 22 -11.09 13.30 1.55
N ARG A 23 -11.23 12.73 2.75
CA ARG A 23 -10.52 13.16 3.96
C ARG A 23 -9.06 12.72 3.97
N VAL A 24 -8.70 11.73 3.15
CA VAL A 24 -7.30 11.32 2.98
C VAL A 24 -6.63 12.30 2.01
N GLY A 25 -5.62 13.01 2.52
CA GLY A 25 -4.91 14.03 1.74
C GLY A 25 -4.15 13.47 0.55
N LEU A 26 -3.89 14.32 -0.44
CA LEU A 26 -3.09 14.01 -1.62
C LEU A 26 -1.70 13.42 -1.30
N PRO A 27 -0.96 13.87 -0.27
CA PRO A 27 0.36 13.31 0.04
C PRO A 27 0.32 11.81 0.35
N ALA A 28 -0.67 11.36 1.12
CA ALA A 28 -0.84 9.94 1.42
C ALA A 28 -1.07 9.16 0.12
N LYS A 29 -2.03 9.60 -0.69
CA LYS A 29 -2.38 8.95 -1.97
C LYS A 29 -1.19 8.92 -2.93
N ALA A 30 -0.41 10.00 -2.99
CA ALA A 30 0.79 10.08 -3.81
C ALA A 30 1.83 9.04 -3.41
N VAL A 31 2.07 8.84 -2.10
CA VAL A 31 3.00 7.80 -1.62
C VAL A 31 2.55 6.41 -2.03
N LEU A 32 1.26 6.09 -1.89
CA LEU A 32 0.73 4.80 -2.30
C LEU A 32 0.83 4.59 -3.82
N LEU A 33 0.41 5.60 -4.59
CA LEU A 33 0.45 5.56 -6.06
C LEU A 33 1.88 5.49 -6.58
N ALA A 34 2.84 6.19 -5.96
CA ALA A 34 4.25 6.12 -6.32
C ALA A 34 4.82 4.72 -6.07
N GLY A 35 4.50 4.08 -4.95
CA GLY A 35 4.92 2.71 -4.67
C GLY A 35 4.30 1.68 -5.63
N VAL A 36 3.04 1.86 -6.02
CA VAL A 36 2.39 1.01 -7.04
C VAL A 36 2.98 1.28 -8.43
N ALA A 37 3.22 2.54 -8.78
CA ALA A 37 3.85 2.91 -10.04
C ALA A 37 5.26 2.32 -10.15
N TYR A 38 6.03 2.30 -9.06
CA TYR A 38 7.34 1.66 -9.02
C TYR A 38 7.28 0.17 -9.38
N LEU A 39 6.26 -0.56 -8.90
CA LEU A 39 6.07 -1.98 -9.25
C LEU A 39 5.60 -2.23 -10.68
N VAL A 40 4.73 -1.34 -11.20
CA VAL A 40 4.04 -1.54 -12.47
C VAL A 40 4.86 -1.01 -13.64
N ILE A 41 5.68 0.02 -13.41
CA ILE A 41 6.66 0.49 -14.38
C ILE A 41 7.76 -0.59 -14.41
N PRO A 42 7.89 -1.37 -15.50
CA PRO A 42 8.99 -2.30 -15.62
C PRO A 42 10.28 -1.50 -15.47
N ALA A 43 11.17 -1.97 -14.60
CA ALA A 43 12.47 -1.37 -14.34
C ALA A 43 13.31 -1.36 -15.63
N ASP A 44 13.07 -0.38 -16.50
CA ASP A 44 13.77 -0.14 -17.76
C ASP A 44 14.13 1.34 -17.95
N VAL A 45 14.01 2.16 -16.90
CA VAL A 45 14.45 3.58 -16.89
C VAL A 45 15.77 3.79 -16.12
N LEU A 46 16.23 2.76 -15.40
CA LEU A 46 17.57 2.68 -14.82
C LEU A 46 18.29 1.46 -15.42
N PRO A 47 18.78 1.55 -16.67
CA PRO A 47 19.72 0.56 -17.15
C PRO A 47 21.01 0.64 -16.30
N ASP A 48 21.53 -0.53 -15.93
CA ASP A 48 22.96 -0.80 -15.69
C ASP A 48 23.63 -0.64 -14.30
N LEU A 49 23.08 -1.12 -13.16
CA LEU A 49 23.95 -1.21 -11.94
C LEU A 49 23.93 -2.48 -11.06
N PHE A 50 22.97 -3.41 -11.14
CA PHE A 50 22.96 -4.58 -10.24
C PHE A 50 22.90 -5.92 -11.00
N PRO A 51 24.06 -6.55 -11.28
CA PRO A 51 24.11 -7.82 -12.01
C PRO A 51 23.67 -9.07 -11.20
N TRP A 52 23.13 -8.91 -9.98
CA TRP A 52 23.01 -9.99 -9.00
C TRP A 52 21.65 -9.94 -8.29
N GLY A 53 20.58 -10.45 -8.92
CA GLY A 53 19.40 -11.11 -8.30
C GLY A 53 18.65 -10.47 -7.12
N THR A 54 18.88 -9.20 -6.80
CA THR A 54 18.38 -8.52 -5.58
C THR A 54 17.14 -7.67 -5.80
N GLY A 55 16.67 -7.52 -7.05
CA GLY A 55 15.54 -6.66 -7.41
C GLY A 55 14.25 -6.94 -6.63
N PHE A 56 13.95 -8.20 -6.33
CA PHE A 56 12.72 -8.57 -5.59
C PHE A 56 12.69 -8.08 -4.14
N LEU A 57 13.85 -7.99 -3.47
CA LEU A 57 13.91 -7.50 -2.10
C LEU A 57 13.64 -5.99 -2.07
N ASP A 58 14.18 -5.27 -3.05
CA ASP A 58 13.96 -3.84 -3.20
C ASP A 58 12.48 -3.52 -3.45
N ASP A 59 11.83 -4.23 -4.37
CA ASP A 59 10.40 -4.11 -4.64
C ASP A 59 9.54 -4.35 -3.38
N ALA A 60 9.85 -5.41 -2.63
CA ALA A 60 9.13 -5.73 -1.40
C ALA A 60 9.28 -4.63 -0.34
N VAL A 61 10.48 -4.04 -0.23
CA VAL A 61 10.74 -2.92 0.67
C VAL A 61 9.96 -1.68 0.25
N VAL A 62 10.00 -1.32 -1.03
CA VAL A 62 9.29 -0.15 -1.56
C VAL A 62 7.79 -0.27 -1.34
N VAL A 63 7.19 -1.42 -1.63
CA VAL A 63 5.75 -1.67 -1.41
C VAL A 63 5.39 -1.56 0.05
N THR A 64 6.18 -2.18 0.92
CA THR A 64 5.94 -2.15 2.37
C THR A 64 6.01 -0.72 2.89
N LEU A 65 7.00 0.05 2.45
CA LEU A 65 7.15 1.46 2.82
C LEU A 65 6.01 2.32 2.28
N ALA A 66 5.57 2.10 1.04
CA ALA A 66 4.45 2.83 0.45
C ALA A 66 3.13 2.57 1.18
N LEU A 67 2.83 1.30 1.49
CA LEU A 67 1.64 0.91 2.25
C LEU A 67 1.69 1.49 3.67
N LYS A 68 2.83 1.38 4.35
CA LYS A 68 3.02 1.92 5.70
C LYS A 68 2.93 3.44 5.72
N GLY A 69 3.58 4.11 4.76
CA GLY A 69 3.55 5.56 4.58
C GLY A 69 2.14 6.07 4.29
N PHE A 70 1.38 5.37 3.46
CA PHE A 70 -0.03 5.69 3.18
C PHE A 70 -0.88 5.69 4.46
N ILE A 71 -0.79 4.64 5.27
CA ILE A 71 -1.54 4.55 6.54
C ILE A 71 -1.06 5.61 7.54
N TRP A 72 0.24 5.88 7.59
CA TRP A 72 0.81 6.84 8.52
C TRP A 72 0.43 8.29 8.19
N LEU A 73 0.33 8.61 6.90
CA LEU A 73 -0.10 9.93 6.42
C LEU A 73 -1.63 10.11 6.39
N ALA A 74 -2.39 9.02 6.38
CA ALA A 74 -3.84 9.07 6.45
C ALA A 74 -4.30 9.51 7.86
N PRO A 75 -5.38 10.31 7.97
CA PRO A 75 -5.92 10.68 9.28
C PRO A 75 -6.34 9.43 10.06
N ARG A 76 -5.77 9.25 11.25
CA ARG A 76 -5.98 8.05 12.08
C ARG A 76 -7.46 7.73 12.33
N GLN A 77 -8.28 8.77 12.56
CA GLN A 77 -9.73 8.63 12.78
C GLN A 77 -10.43 7.97 11.58
N VAL A 78 -10.02 8.32 10.36
CA VAL A 78 -10.59 7.79 9.11
C VAL A 78 -10.16 6.33 8.90
N VAL A 79 -8.90 6.01 9.22
CA VAL A 79 -8.40 4.62 9.17
C VAL A 79 -9.19 3.74 10.15
N GLU A 80 -9.35 4.18 11.39
CA GLU A 80 -10.11 3.44 12.41
C GLU A 80 -11.59 3.27 12.04
N GLU A 81 -12.22 4.30 11.45
CA GLU A 81 -13.58 4.24 10.93
C GLU A 81 -13.72 3.15 9.85
N HIS A 82 -12.86 3.15 8.83
CA HIS A 82 -12.91 2.14 7.76
C HIS A 82 -12.59 0.73 8.25
N VAL A 83 -11.68 0.58 9.23
CA VAL A 83 -11.41 -0.72 9.87
C VAL A 83 -12.66 -1.27 10.53
N ARG A 84 -13.37 -0.45 11.34
CA ARG A 84 -14.62 -0.85 11.98
C ARG A 84 -15.70 -1.21 10.97
N LEU A 85 -15.86 -0.42 9.92
CA LEU A 85 -16.84 -0.68 8.86
C LEU A 85 -16.57 -1.97 8.07
N ILE A 86 -15.32 -2.41 7.97
CA ILE A 86 -14.96 -3.67 7.31
C ILE A 86 -15.18 -4.86 8.26
N ASP A 87 -14.89 -4.69 9.55
CA ASP A 87 -15.08 -5.74 10.55
C ASP A 87 -16.56 -6.04 10.80
N GLN A 88 -17.42 -5.02 10.79
CA GLN A 88 -18.88 -5.18 10.90
C GLN A 88 -19.56 -5.79 9.67
N ALA A 89 -18.91 -5.72 8.50
CA ALA A 89 -19.44 -6.28 7.25
C ALA A 89 -19.07 -7.77 7.05
N ARG A 90 -18.51 -8.40 8.08
CA ARG A 90 -18.08 -9.81 8.11
C ARG A 90 -19.06 -10.65 8.92
#